data_AF-G8RR03-F1
#
_entry.id   AF-G8RR03-F1
#
_cell.length_a   1.000
_cell.length_b   1.000
_cell.length_c   1.000
_cell.angle_alpha   90.00
_cell.angle_beta   90.00
_cell.angle_gamma   90.00
#
_symmetry.space_group_name_H-M   'P 1'
#
loop_
_entity.id
_entity.type
_entity.pdbx_description
1 polymer ?
#
loop_
_entity_poly.entity_id
_entity_poly.type
_entity_poly.pdbx_seq_one_letter_code
_entity_poly.pdbx_strand_id
1 'polypeptide(L)'
;MASRPTADSDQSTRRRILAATFVVLARDGRRKLQLSEVAAEANVSRPTLYRHFGNKDGLLDAFALYEQDNFDAGISAAIAGLSGPDRLDAALRFIVEFQSTYSLGSLADIEPEHVLQQMKRVLPIIHERVARIIPGEDSDVAAAAVVRIAVCNYVIGGGTPEQFLAELRHVAGLGQSRRRLSRVVSG
;
A
#
# COMPACT_ATOMS: atom_id res chain seq x y z
N MET A 1 -14.76 -2.70 -40.98
CA MET A 1 -15.54 -2.18 -39.84
C MET A 1 -14.79 -2.57 -38.57
N ALA A 2 -14.21 -1.62 -37.84
CA ALA A 2 -13.56 -1.92 -36.56
C ALA A 2 -14.64 -1.95 -35.46
N SER A 3 -14.82 -3.10 -34.80
CA SER A 3 -15.70 -3.20 -33.63
C SER A 3 -15.24 -2.20 -32.57
N ARG A 4 -16.17 -1.36 -32.10
CA ARG A 4 -15.93 -0.51 -30.92
C ARG A 4 -15.57 -1.42 -29.74
N PRO A 5 -14.51 -1.13 -28.98
CA PRO A 5 -14.24 -1.85 -27.74
C PRO A 5 -15.49 -1.76 -26.84
N THR A 6 -15.95 -2.90 -26.32
CA THR A 6 -16.98 -2.95 -25.28
C THR A 6 -16.41 -2.41 -23.97
N ALA A 7 -17.26 -1.85 -23.09
CA ALA A 7 -16.81 -1.29 -21.81
C ALA A 7 -15.95 -2.27 -20.98
N ASP A 8 -16.25 -3.57 -21.07
CA ASP A 8 -15.52 -4.64 -20.41
C ASP A 8 -14.11 -4.87 -21.01
N SER A 9 -13.98 -4.76 -22.34
CA SER A 9 -12.68 -4.80 -23.02
C SER A 9 -11.81 -3.56 -22.73
N ASP A 10 -12.45 -2.41 -22.51
CA ASP A 10 -11.77 -1.15 -22.17
C ASP A 10 -11.27 -1.17 -20.72
N GLN A 11 -12.10 -1.67 -19.80
CA GLN A 11 -11.73 -1.84 -18.39
C GLN A 11 -10.64 -2.90 -18.19
N SER A 12 -10.71 -4.03 -18.89
CA SER A 12 -9.65 -5.05 -18.86
C SER A 12 -8.33 -4.52 -19.42
N THR A 13 -8.36 -3.68 -20.45
CA THR A 13 -7.17 -3.03 -21.01
C THR A 13 -6.57 -2.02 -20.02
N ARG A 14 -7.41 -1.17 -19.42
CA ARG A 14 -6.99 -0.23 -18.37
C ARG A 14 -6.27 -0.97 -17.23
N ARG A 15 -6.86 -2.06 -16.72
CA ARG A 15 -6.28 -2.87 -15.65
C ARG A 15 -4.95 -3.52 -16.04
N ARG A 16 -4.82 -4.04 -17.27
CA ARG A 16 -3.54 -4.56 -17.79
C ARG A 16 -2.44 -3.50 -17.83
N ILE A 17 -2.77 -2.27 -18.23
CA ILE A 17 -1.80 -1.16 -18.26
C ILE A 17 -1.34 -0.80 -16.84
N LEU A 18 -2.25 -0.80 -15.85
CA LEU A 18 -1.89 -0.54 -14.45
C LEU A 18 -1.02 -1.65 -13.86
N ALA A 19 -1.35 -2.93 -14.14
CA ALA A 19 -0.51 -4.05 -13.73
C ALA A 19 0.88 -4.01 -14.39
N ALA A 20 0.97 -3.64 -15.67
CA ALA A 20 2.24 -3.46 -16.36
C ALA A 20 3.07 -2.30 -15.78
N THR A 21 2.40 -1.23 -15.32
CA THR A 21 3.06 -0.08 -14.66
C THR A 21 3.79 -0.53 -13.40
N PHE A 22 3.17 -1.39 -12.59
CA PHE A 22 3.82 -2.02 -11.42
C PHE A 22 5.09 -2.76 -11.83
N VAL A 23 5.02 -3.59 -12.87
CA VAL A 23 6.17 -4.40 -13.32
C VAL A 23 7.33 -3.52 -13.80
N VAL A 24 7.04 -2.45 -14.54
CA VAL A 24 8.08 -1.50 -15.00
C VAL A 24 8.72 -0.79 -13.81
N LEU A 25 7.92 -0.30 -12.85
CA LEU A 25 8.44 0.32 -11.62
C LEU A 25 9.27 -0.64 -10.76
N ALA A 26 8.95 -1.93 -10.78
CA ALA A 26 9.67 -2.96 -10.03
C ALA A 26 11.02 -3.34 -10.66
N ARG A 27 11.13 -3.29 -11.99
CA ARG A 27 12.34 -3.73 -12.72
C ARG A 27 13.44 -2.68 -12.76
N ASP A 28 13.09 -1.41 -12.98
CA ASP A 28 14.06 -0.38 -13.32
C ASP A 28 14.37 0.55 -12.15
N GLY A 29 15.35 0.13 -11.33
CA GLY A 29 15.92 0.97 -10.28
C GLY A 29 16.39 2.32 -10.82
N ARG A 30 15.89 3.40 -10.19
CA ARG A 30 16.32 4.81 -10.33
C ARG A 30 16.11 5.50 -11.69
N ARG A 31 15.51 4.86 -12.70
CA ARG A 31 15.14 5.55 -13.95
C ARG A 31 13.69 6.04 -13.88
N LYS A 32 13.43 7.25 -14.40
CA LYS A 32 12.09 7.81 -14.54
C LYS A 32 11.20 6.86 -15.34
N LEU A 33 9.97 6.62 -14.86
CA LEU A 33 8.98 5.79 -15.55
C LEU A 33 8.73 6.32 -16.97
N GLN A 34 8.91 5.47 -17.99
CA GLN A 34 8.57 5.82 -19.37
C GLN A 34 7.27 5.16 -19.83
N LEU A 35 6.33 5.97 -20.32
CA LEU A 35 5.04 5.50 -20.86
C LEU A 35 5.20 4.48 -22.00
N SER A 36 6.31 4.55 -22.73
CA SER A 36 6.62 3.60 -23.80
C SER A 36 6.95 2.21 -23.31
N GLU A 37 7.64 2.10 -22.16
CA GLU A 37 7.99 0.83 -21.54
C GLU A 37 6.72 0.18 -20.97
N VAL A 38 5.87 0.99 -20.32
CA VAL A 38 4.56 0.54 -19.84
C VAL A 38 3.67 0.04 -20.98
N ALA A 39 3.62 0.76 -22.10
CA ALA A 39 2.83 0.33 -23.26
C ALA A 39 3.33 -1.02 -23.82
N ALA A 40 4.66 -1.19 -23.91
CA ALA A 40 5.27 -2.43 -24.36
C ALA A 40 4.97 -3.59 -23.40
N GLU A 41 5.15 -3.39 -22.09
CA GLU A 41 4.87 -4.39 -21.05
C GLU A 41 3.38 -4.78 -21.02
N ALA A 42 2.47 -3.82 -21.23
CA ALA A 42 1.03 -4.07 -21.30
C ALA A 42 0.55 -4.69 -22.61
N ASN A 43 1.46 -4.84 -23.60
CA ASN A 43 1.16 -5.24 -24.97
C ASN A 43 0.05 -4.37 -25.61
N VAL A 44 0.21 -3.04 -25.52
CA VAL A 44 -0.66 -2.04 -26.15
C VAL A 44 0.16 -1.01 -26.93
N SER A 45 -0.47 -0.33 -27.90
CA SER A 45 0.16 0.78 -28.59
C SER A 45 0.25 2.02 -27.70
N ARG A 46 1.26 2.89 -27.92
CA ARG A 46 1.36 4.18 -27.22
C ARG A 46 0.05 5.00 -27.35
N PRO A 47 -0.55 5.20 -28.55
CA PRO A 47 -1.81 5.93 -28.68
C PRO A 47 -2.95 5.37 -27.81
N THR A 48 -3.00 4.04 -27.62
CA THR A 48 -3.98 3.41 -26.72
C THR A 48 -3.73 3.78 -25.27
N LEU A 49 -2.48 3.73 -24.79
CA LEU A 49 -2.15 4.18 -23.44
C LEU A 49 -2.54 5.65 -23.24
N TYR A 50 -2.13 6.53 -24.15
CA TYR A 50 -2.46 7.97 -24.11
C TYR A 50 -3.98 8.21 -24.10
N ARG A 51 -4.77 7.39 -24.82
CA ARG A 51 -6.24 7.48 -24.78
C ARG A 51 -6.83 7.18 -23.40
N HIS A 52 -6.25 6.24 -22.64
CA HIS A 52 -6.78 5.85 -21.33
C HIS A 52 -6.32 6.74 -20.17
N PHE A 53 -5.11 7.32 -20.27
CA PHE A 53 -4.47 7.98 -19.13
C PHE A 53 -4.03 9.42 -19.42
N GLY A 54 -4.09 9.87 -20.68
CA GLY A 54 -3.66 11.20 -21.08
C GLY A 54 -2.14 11.30 -21.05
N ASN A 55 -1.56 11.53 -19.88
CA ASN A 55 -0.12 11.74 -19.71
C ASN A 55 0.44 10.84 -18.59
N LYS A 56 1.70 11.08 -18.22
CA LYS A 56 2.37 10.32 -17.17
C LYS A 56 1.69 10.51 -15.81
N ASP A 57 1.33 11.75 -15.46
CA ASP A 57 0.68 12.06 -14.19
C ASP A 57 -0.68 11.37 -14.09
N GLY A 58 -1.46 11.39 -15.17
CA GLY A 58 -2.74 10.68 -15.23
C GLY A 58 -2.60 9.15 -15.15
N LEU A 59 -1.49 8.58 -15.62
CA LEU A 59 -1.18 7.16 -15.39
C LEU A 59 -0.83 6.92 -13.91
N LEU A 60 0.02 7.76 -13.32
CA LEU A 60 0.46 7.63 -11.93
C LEU A 60 -0.71 7.81 -10.94
N ASP A 61 -1.59 8.80 -11.16
CA ASP A 61 -2.81 9.00 -10.36
C ASP A 61 -3.72 7.77 -10.43
N ALA A 62 -3.94 7.24 -11.65
CA ALA A 62 -4.75 6.04 -11.83
C ALA A 62 -4.10 4.80 -11.20
N PHE A 63 -2.77 4.71 -11.25
CA PHE A 63 -2.01 3.65 -10.62
C PHE A 63 -2.07 3.72 -9.09
N ALA A 64 -1.96 4.92 -8.50
CA ALA A 64 -2.10 5.12 -7.07
C ALA A 64 -3.49 4.71 -6.55
N LEU A 65 -4.55 4.93 -7.34
CA LEU A 65 -5.90 4.45 -7.01
C LEU A 65 -6.00 2.91 -7.12
N TYR A 66 -5.42 2.32 -8.16
CA TYR A 66 -5.38 0.86 -8.31
C TYR A 66 -4.63 0.17 -7.17
N GLU A 67 -3.52 0.74 -6.71
CA GLU A 67 -2.77 0.22 -5.56
C GLU A 67 -3.54 0.39 -4.24
N GLN A 68 -4.28 1.49 -4.08
CA GLN A 68 -5.20 1.65 -2.94
C GLN A 68 -6.31 0.61 -2.95
N ASP A 69 -6.92 0.31 -4.09
CA ASP A 69 -7.94 -0.73 -4.22
C ASP A 69 -7.37 -2.12 -3.87
N ASN A 70 -6.14 -2.42 -4.33
CA ASN A 70 -5.45 -3.66 -4.00
C ASN A 70 -5.14 -3.76 -2.50
N PHE A 71 -4.67 -2.66 -1.90
CA PHE A 71 -4.42 -2.59 -0.46
C PHE A 71 -5.71 -2.78 0.35
N ASP A 72 -6.78 -2.06 0.00
CA ASP A 72 -8.07 -2.13 0.71
C ASP A 72 -8.70 -3.53 0.58
N ALA A 73 -8.58 -4.18 -0.57
CA ALA A 73 -9.02 -5.56 -0.75
C ALA A 73 -8.16 -6.54 0.07
N GLY A 74 -6.84 -6.38 0.02
CA GLY A 74 -5.89 -7.25 0.73
C GLY A 74 -6.03 -7.16 2.24
N ILE A 75 -6.12 -5.95 2.81
CA ILE A 75 -6.29 -5.76 4.25
C ILE A 75 -7.65 -6.29 4.70
N SER A 76 -8.71 -6.08 3.91
CA SER A 76 -10.05 -6.60 4.22
C SER A 76 -10.07 -8.12 4.27
N ALA A 77 -9.34 -8.78 3.36
CA ALA A 77 -9.18 -10.23 3.39
C ALA A 77 -8.34 -10.69 4.60
N ALA A 78 -7.23 -10.01 4.91
CA ALA A 78 -6.34 -10.36 6.01
C ALA A 78 -7.02 -10.31 7.38
N ILE A 79 -7.96 -9.38 7.57
CA ILE A 79 -8.67 -9.18 8.85
C ILE A 79 -10.02 -9.91 8.93
N ALA A 80 -10.45 -10.57 7.86
CA ALA A 80 -11.78 -11.17 7.77
C ALA A 80 -11.97 -12.24 8.87
N GLY A 81 -13.08 -12.14 9.61
CA GLY A 81 -13.41 -13.09 10.69
C GLY A 81 -12.58 -12.94 11.98
N LEU A 82 -11.62 -12.01 12.02
CA LEU A 82 -10.81 -11.75 13.21
C LEU A 82 -11.42 -10.63 14.06
N SER A 83 -11.13 -10.64 15.37
CA SER A 83 -11.56 -9.59 16.30
C SER A 83 -10.47 -9.26 17.32
N GLY A 84 -10.62 -8.13 18.01
CA GLY A 84 -9.73 -7.72 19.09
C GLY A 84 -8.25 -7.67 18.68
N PRO A 85 -7.33 -8.10 19.57
CA PRO A 85 -5.89 -8.09 19.30
C PRO A 85 -5.46 -8.87 18.05
N ASP A 86 -6.14 -9.97 17.71
CA ASP A 86 -5.78 -10.80 16.55
C ASP A 86 -6.08 -10.06 15.24
N ARG A 87 -7.19 -9.30 15.19
CA ARG A 87 -7.52 -8.46 14.03
C ARG A 87 -6.49 -7.37 13.80
N LEU A 88 -6.01 -6.75 14.88
CA LEU A 88 -4.96 -5.73 14.83
C LEU A 88 -3.63 -6.36 14.38
N ASP A 89 -3.24 -7.51 14.95
CA ASP A 89 -2.01 -8.19 14.57
C ASP A 89 -2.00 -8.59 13.08
N ALA A 90 -3.12 -9.10 12.57
CA ALA A 90 -3.27 -9.43 11.16
C ALA A 90 -3.15 -8.22 10.25
N ALA A 91 -3.76 -7.08 10.62
CA ALA A 91 -3.62 -5.83 9.88
C ALA A 91 -2.15 -5.36 9.82
N LEU A 92 -1.42 -5.42 10.93
CA LEU A 92 -0.01 -5.02 10.97
C LEU A 92 0.88 -5.95 10.14
N ARG A 93 0.66 -7.27 10.19
CA ARG A 93 1.36 -8.24 9.32
C ARG A 93 1.13 -7.93 7.85
N PHE A 94 -0.13 -7.69 7.47
CA PHE A 94 -0.47 -7.33 6.10
C PHE A 94 0.27 -6.06 5.64
N ILE A 95 0.36 -5.02 6.47
CA ILE A 95 1.11 -3.80 6.14
C ILE A 95 2.57 -4.12 5.84
N VAL A 96 3.22 -4.94 6.67
CA VAL A 96 4.62 -5.36 6.48
C VAL A 96 4.80 -6.18 5.21
N GLU A 97 3.94 -7.16 4.99
CA GLU A 97 3.97 -8.03 3.79
C GLU A 97 3.74 -7.22 2.51
N PHE A 98 2.78 -6.29 2.54
CA PHE A 98 2.46 -5.42 1.42
C PHE A 98 3.65 -4.53 1.07
N GLN A 99 4.26 -3.85 2.05
CA GLN A 99 5.44 -3.01 1.81
C GLN A 99 6.68 -3.80 1.37
N SER A 100 6.83 -5.05 1.80
CA SER A 100 7.98 -5.90 1.43
C SER A 100 7.83 -6.52 0.05
N THR A 101 6.60 -6.78 -0.40
CA THR A 101 6.30 -7.45 -1.67
C THR A 101 6.09 -6.46 -2.82
N TYR A 102 5.50 -5.29 -2.51
CA TYR A 102 5.20 -4.30 -3.53
C TYR A 102 6.37 -3.32 -3.65
N SER A 103 6.79 -3.08 -4.90
CA SER A 103 7.82 -2.08 -5.26
C SER A 103 7.36 -0.63 -5.05
N LEU A 104 6.52 -0.37 -4.05
CA LEU A 104 6.19 0.98 -3.64
C LEU A 104 7.50 1.76 -3.33
N GLY A 105 8.53 1.11 -2.77
CA GLY A 105 9.83 1.75 -2.50
C GLY A 105 10.48 2.27 -3.79
N SER A 106 10.39 1.52 -4.88
CA SER A 106 10.82 1.97 -6.20
C SER A 106 10.04 3.20 -6.68
N LEU A 107 8.74 3.29 -6.41
CA LEU A 107 7.96 4.48 -6.78
C LEU A 107 8.37 5.71 -5.95
N ALA A 108 8.70 5.55 -4.67
CA ALA A 108 9.22 6.64 -3.83
C ALA A 108 10.58 7.14 -4.36
N ASP A 109 11.43 6.25 -4.87
CA ASP A 109 12.71 6.62 -5.49
C ASP A 109 12.54 7.29 -6.86
N ILE A 110 11.57 6.84 -7.65
CA ILE A 110 11.40 7.27 -9.05
C ILE A 110 10.55 8.56 -9.15
N GLU A 111 9.47 8.67 -8.39
CA GLU A 111 8.53 9.80 -8.39
C GLU A 111 8.27 10.35 -6.96
N PRO A 112 9.30 10.83 -6.24
CA PRO A 112 9.19 11.23 -4.85
C PRO A 112 8.15 12.35 -4.63
N GLU A 113 8.07 13.32 -5.55
CA GLU A 113 7.11 14.42 -5.45
C GLU A 113 5.66 13.90 -5.52
N HIS A 114 5.37 12.99 -6.44
CA HIS A 114 4.03 12.40 -6.60
C HIS A 114 3.64 11.59 -5.35
N VAL A 115 4.56 10.75 -4.86
CA VAL A 115 4.36 9.94 -3.65
C VAL A 115 4.10 10.81 -2.42
N LEU A 116 4.91 11.87 -2.21
CA LEU A 116 4.73 12.78 -1.08
C LEU A 116 3.39 13.53 -1.14
N GLN A 117 2.94 13.95 -2.34
CA GLN A 117 1.63 14.58 -2.51
C GLN A 117 0.49 13.59 -2.18
N GLN A 118 0.63 12.34 -2.62
CA GLN A 118 -0.38 11.32 -2.36
C GLN A 118 -0.44 10.95 -0.88
N MET A 119 0.70 10.83 -0.21
CA MET A 119 0.75 10.63 1.25
C MET A 119 0.03 11.73 2.02
N LYS A 120 0.25 13.00 1.68
CA LYS A 120 -0.43 14.11 2.36
C LYS A 120 -1.95 13.99 2.31
N ARG A 121 -2.49 13.39 1.24
CA ARG A 121 -3.93 13.13 1.08
C ARG A 121 -4.39 11.90 1.85
N VAL A 122 -3.61 10.82 1.81
CA VAL A 122 -4.02 9.50 2.29
C VAL A 122 -3.72 9.27 3.77
N LEU A 123 -2.63 9.83 4.32
CA LEU A 123 -2.21 9.57 5.70
C LEU A 123 -3.24 9.95 6.77
N PRO A 124 -3.97 11.08 6.69
CA PRO A 124 -5.03 11.38 7.65
C PRO A 124 -6.12 10.30 7.67
N ILE A 125 -6.50 9.80 6.49
CA ILE A 125 -7.52 8.75 6.34
C ILE A 125 -7.03 7.44 6.97
N ILE A 126 -5.78 7.06 6.70
CA ILE A 126 -5.18 5.85 7.29
C ILE A 126 -5.09 6.00 8.81
N HIS A 127 -4.65 7.14 9.32
CA HIS A 127 -4.59 7.41 10.76
C HIS A 127 -5.94 7.22 11.43
N GLU A 128 -7.01 7.83 10.92
CA GLU A 128 -8.37 7.63 11.44
C GLU A 128 -8.85 6.17 11.37
N ARG A 129 -8.50 5.44 10.31
CA ARG A 129 -8.82 4.01 10.18
C ARG A 129 -8.06 3.17 11.22
N VAL A 130 -6.78 3.46 11.44
CA VAL A 130 -5.92 2.75 12.42
C VAL A 130 -6.35 3.07 13.86
N ALA A 131 -6.68 4.32 14.17
CA ALA A 131 -7.14 4.73 15.50
C ALA A 131 -8.40 3.96 15.93
N ARG A 132 -9.34 3.72 14.99
CA ARG A 132 -10.57 2.96 15.26
C ARG A 132 -10.36 1.48 15.60
N ILE A 133 -9.20 0.91 15.27
CA ILE A 133 -8.92 -0.52 15.46
C ILE A 133 -7.95 -0.78 16.63
N ILE A 134 -7.22 0.24 17.06
CA ILE A 134 -6.34 0.15 18.23
C ILE A 134 -7.19 0.30 19.50
N PRO A 135 -7.15 -0.65 20.43
CA PRO A 135 -7.88 -0.53 21.69
C PRO A 135 -7.18 0.44 22.65
N GLY A 136 -7.96 1.09 23.51
CA GLY A 136 -7.46 1.89 24.64
C GLY A 136 -7.54 3.41 24.45
N GLU A 137 -7.29 4.12 25.54
CA GLU A 137 -7.39 5.59 25.63
C GLU A 137 -6.33 6.30 24.77
N ASP A 138 -5.17 5.67 24.56
CA ASP A 138 -4.06 6.19 23.75
C ASP A 138 -4.13 5.78 22.27
N SER A 139 -5.29 5.31 21.78
CA SER A 139 -5.47 4.78 20.42
C SER A 139 -5.05 5.76 19.32
N ASP A 140 -5.32 7.05 19.52
CA ASP A 140 -4.93 8.11 18.57
C ASP A 140 -3.40 8.27 18.46
N VAL A 141 -2.71 8.29 19.61
CA VAL A 141 -1.25 8.42 19.70
C VAL A 141 -0.57 7.19 19.11
N ALA A 142 -1.07 6.01 19.48
CA ALA A 142 -0.59 4.74 18.96
C ALA A 142 -0.79 4.64 17.44
N ALA A 143 -1.95 5.05 16.92
CA ALA A 143 -2.21 5.09 15.48
C ALA A 143 -1.26 6.03 14.76
N ALA A 144 -1.05 7.23 15.33
CA ALA A 144 -0.12 8.20 14.74
C ALA A 144 1.33 7.66 14.74
N ALA A 145 1.73 6.88 15.74
CA ALA A 145 3.02 6.20 15.75
C ALA A 145 3.11 5.10 14.68
N VAL A 146 2.10 4.21 14.60
CA VAL A 146 2.02 3.15 13.57
C VAL A 146 2.15 3.75 12.17
N VAL A 147 1.37 4.80 11.87
CA VAL A 147 1.39 5.45 10.54
C VAL A 147 2.75 6.07 10.24
N ARG A 148 3.37 6.79 11.19
CA ARG A 148 4.69 7.40 10.98
C ARG A 148 5.78 6.36 10.75
N ILE A 149 5.80 5.27 11.53
CA ILE A 149 6.78 4.19 11.35
C ILE A 149 6.57 3.54 9.97
N ALA A 150 5.31 3.23 9.61
CA ALA A 150 5.01 2.64 8.31
C ALA A 150 5.43 3.53 7.13
N VAL A 151 5.27 4.86 7.25
CA VAL A 151 5.72 5.82 6.22
C VAL A 151 7.24 5.94 6.19
N CYS A 152 7.90 6.02 7.35
CA CYS A 152 9.36 6.07 7.41
C CYS A 152 10.00 4.83 6.80
N ASN A 153 9.52 3.65 7.18
CA ASN A 153 9.98 2.38 6.61
C ASN A 153 9.74 2.34 5.10
N TYR A 154 8.61 2.87 4.65
CA TYR A 154 8.26 2.94 3.24
C TYR A 154 9.18 3.87 2.41
N VAL A 155 9.49 5.07 2.91
CA VAL A 155 10.26 6.09 2.16
C VAL A 155 11.77 5.87 2.28
N ILE A 156 12.24 5.51 3.47
CA ILE A 156 13.67 5.42 3.78
C ILE A 156 14.17 3.98 3.72
N GLY A 157 13.26 3.00 3.87
CA GLY A 157 13.66 1.63 4.19
C GLY A 157 14.24 1.53 5.60
N GLY A 158 14.55 0.31 6.01
CA GLY A 158 15.28 0.06 7.25
C GLY A 158 14.89 -1.24 7.92
N GLY A 159 15.87 -1.92 8.49
CA GLY A 159 15.65 -3.16 9.22
C GLY A 159 15.15 -4.32 8.36
N THR A 160 14.79 -5.42 9.03
CA THR A 160 14.13 -6.57 8.39
C THR A 160 12.62 -6.48 8.55
N PRO A 161 11.81 -7.17 7.72
CA PRO A 161 10.35 -7.22 7.89
C PRO A 161 9.94 -7.64 9.32
N GLU A 162 10.71 -8.52 9.96
CA GLU A 162 10.48 -8.96 11.33
C GLU A 162 10.69 -7.84 12.35
N GLN A 163 11.72 -7.01 12.16
CA GLN A 163 12.00 -5.84 13.01
C GLN A 163 10.90 -4.80 12.86
N PHE A 164 10.53 -4.49 11.62
CA PHE A 164 9.45 -3.55 11.32
C PHE A 164 8.11 -4.00 11.95
N LEU A 165 7.77 -5.29 11.82
CA LEU A 165 6.56 -5.84 12.46
C LEU A 165 6.63 -5.76 13.99
N ALA A 166 7.79 -6.00 14.59
CA ALA A 166 7.98 -5.90 16.03
C ALA A 166 7.79 -4.46 16.54
N GLU A 167 8.29 -3.46 15.82
CA GLU A 167 8.09 -2.04 16.13
C GLU A 167 6.60 -1.66 16.08
N LEU A 168 5.91 -2.04 14.99
CA LEU A 168 4.48 -1.78 14.83
C LEU A 168 3.65 -2.40 15.97
N ARG A 169 3.92 -3.66 16.33
CA ARG A 169 3.26 -4.35 17.45
C ARG A 169 3.53 -3.67 18.78
N HIS A 170 4.74 -3.16 18.98
CA HIS A 170 5.12 -2.48 20.21
C HIS A 170 4.30 -1.20 20.40
N VAL A 171 4.28 -0.33 19.38
CA VAL A 171 3.54 0.95 19.47
C VAL A 171 2.03 0.77 19.45
N ALA A 172 1.53 -0.31 18.84
CA ALA A 172 0.11 -0.66 18.85
C ALA A 172 -0.34 -1.36 20.15
N GLY A 173 0.56 -1.57 21.13
CA GLY A 173 0.23 -2.16 22.43
C GLY A 173 0.07 -3.68 22.46
N LEU A 174 0.28 -4.39 21.34
CA LEU A 174 0.12 -5.85 21.26
C LEU A 174 1.17 -6.63 22.06
N GLY A 175 2.32 -6.02 22.37
CA GLY A 175 3.38 -6.64 23.18
C GLY A 175 3.12 -6.69 24.69
N GLN A 176 2.20 -5.87 25.23
CA GLN A 176 1.99 -5.77 26.68
C GLN A 176 0.89 -6.69 27.22
N SER A 177 -0.12 -7.03 26.42
CA SER A 177 -1.29 -7.82 26.85
C SER A 177 -0.93 -9.28 27.22
N ARG A 178 0.06 -9.88 26.55
CA ARG A 178 0.54 -11.24 26.87
C ARG A 178 1.32 -11.32 28.19
N ARG A 179 1.93 -10.20 28.63
CA ARG A 179 2.72 -10.10 29.87
C ARG A 179 1.87 -9.86 31.12
N ARG A 180 0.65 -9.30 30.97
CA ARG A 180 -0.30 -9.15 32.09
C ARG A 180 -1.04 -10.45 32.40
N LEU A 181 -1.48 -11.21 31.39
CA LEU A 181 -2.16 -12.49 31.59
C LEU A 181 -1.26 -13.56 32.24
N SER A 182 0.03 -13.55 31.94
CA SER A 182 1.02 -14.45 32.56
C SER A 182 1.38 -14.09 34.01
N ARG A 183 1.11 -12.85 34.45
CA ARG A 183 1.33 -12.43 35.86
C ARG A 183 0.14 -12.70 36.79
N VAL A 184 -1.07 -12.82 36.26
CA VAL A 184 -2.29 -13.07 37.06
C VAL A 184 -2.47 -14.56 37.39
N VAL A 185 -1.90 -15.47 36.59
CA VAL A 185 -1.98 -16.93 36.82
C VAL A 185 -0.88 -17.42 37.80
N SER A 186 0.00 -16.53 38.25
CA SER A 186 1.11 -16.85 39.17
C SER A 186 1.04 -16.10 40.51
N GLY A 187 -0.15 -15.59 40.87
CA GLY A 187 -0.41 -14.88 42.13
C GLY A 187 -1.46 -15.58 42.98
#